data_AF-A0A218URY6-F1
#
_entry.id   AF-A0A218URY6-F1
#
_cell.length_a   1.000
_cell.length_b   1.000
_cell.length_c   1.000
_cell.angle_alpha   90.00
_cell.angle_beta   90.00
_cell.angle_gamma   90.00
#
_symmetry.space_group_name_H-M   'P 1'
#
loop_
_entity.id
_entity.type
_entity.pdbx_description
1 polymer ?
#
loop_
_entity_poly.entity_id
_entity_poly.type
_entity_poly.pdbx_seq_one_letter_code
_entity_poly.pdbx_strand_id
1 'polypeptide(L)'
;MGQRRGPAVLLLALGHLAGLLAAGPACADAYRGLSDCVLKLGDSMATYEEEEGIELQGLHRVCRYWDEFHTCTLTVLWECQKEAAAVWEMLRRESQKNKFQGSLFHLCSPSMAQSSAWTRVPNISILSMPLIVTWLNL
;
A
#
# COMPACT_ATOMS: atom_id res chain seq x y z
N MET A 1 -29.69 17.73 -38.53
CA MET A 1 -29.45 16.32 -38.11
C MET A 1 -29.04 16.34 -36.64
N GLY A 2 -30.01 16.05 -35.77
CA GLY A 2 -29.89 16.20 -34.32
C GLY A 2 -28.95 15.18 -33.69
N GLN A 3 -28.01 15.68 -32.91
CA GLN A 3 -26.98 14.92 -32.22
C GLN A 3 -27.61 14.00 -31.15
N ARG A 4 -27.84 12.72 -31.49
CA ARG A 4 -28.23 11.65 -30.55
C ARG A 4 -27.08 11.27 -29.60
N ARG A 5 -26.50 12.24 -28.89
CA ARG A 5 -25.50 12.00 -27.81
C ARG A 5 -26.10 12.00 -26.40
N GLY A 6 -27.37 12.37 -26.27
CA GLY A 6 -28.08 12.53 -24.99
C GLY A 6 -28.06 11.31 -24.04
N PRO A 7 -28.42 10.09 -24.48
CA PRO A 7 -28.60 8.99 -23.52
C PRO A 7 -27.27 8.44 -22.99
N ALA A 8 -26.24 8.34 -23.83
CA ALA A 8 -24.92 7.84 -23.39
C ALA A 8 -24.23 8.80 -22.42
N VAL A 9 -24.31 10.11 -22.67
CA VAL A 9 -23.77 11.14 -21.78
C VAL A 9 -24.51 11.15 -20.45
N LEU A 10 -25.84 10.98 -20.46
CA LEU A 10 -26.65 10.92 -19.25
C LEU A 10 -26.31 9.68 -18.40
N LEU A 11 -26.14 8.51 -19.02
CA LEU A 11 -25.74 7.28 -18.33
C LEU A 11 -24.35 7.39 -17.70
N LEU A 12 -23.39 8.00 -18.41
CA LEU A 12 -22.05 8.25 -17.88
C LEU A 12 -22.07 9.21 -16.68
N ALA A 13 -22.89 10.27 -16.74
CA ALA A 13 -23.05 11.23 -15.65
C ALA A 13 -23.73 10.59 -14.42
N LEU A 14 -24.77 9.78 -14.62
CA LEU A 14 -25.45 9.05 -13.55
C LEU A 14 -24.53 8.02 -12.90
N GLY A 15 -23.71 7.30 -13.68
CA GLY A 15 -22.71 6.38 -13.14
C GLY A 15 -21.64 7.09 -12.30
N HIS A 16 -21.18 8.26 -12.73
CA HIS A 16 -20.24 9.07 -11.94
C HIS A 16 -20.85 9.58 -10.62
N LEU A 17 -22.10 10.07 -10.67
CA LEU A 17 -22.81 10.54 -9.48
C LEU A 17 -23.07 9.39 -8.49
N ALA A 18 -23.47 8.21 -8.98
CA ALA A 18 -23.65 7.02 -8.16
C ALA A 18 -22.34 6.57 -7.49
N GLY A 19 -21.21 6.63 -8.21
CA GLY A 19 -19.90 6.33 -7.64
C GLY A 19 -19.46 7.33 -6.56
N LEU A 20 -19.71 8.63 -6.75
CA LEU A 20 -19.44 9.67 -5.75
C LEU A 20 -20.32 9.51 -4.49
N LEU A 21 -21.60 9.20 -4.67
CA LEU A 21 -22.54 8.97 -3.58
C LEU A 21 -22.26 7.68 -2.80
N ALA A 22 -21.69 6.66 -3.44
CA ALA A 22 -21.27 5.42 -2.77
C ALA A 22 -19.95 5.59 -1.99
N ALA A 23 -19.03 6.43 -2.49
CA ALA A 23 -17.77 6.73 -1.82
C ALA A 23 -17.94 7.58 -0.55
N GLY A 24 -18.91 8.51 -0.54
CA GLY A 24 -19.16 9.39 0.62
C GLY A 24 -19.39 8.66 1.96
N PRO A 25 -20.32 7.69 2.03
CA PRO A 25 -20.54 6.87 3.23
C PRO A 25 -19.35 5.96 3.56
N ALA A 26 -18.67 5.41 2.56
CA ALA A 26 -17.51 4.53 2.76
C ALA A 26 -16.30 5.28 3.35
N CYS A 27 -16.17 6.58 3.05
CA CYS A 27 -15.09 7.43 3.58
C CYS A 27 -15.45 8.23 4.83
N ALA A 28 -16.73 8.25 5.23
CA ALA A 28 -17.18 8.98 6.41
C ALA A 28 -16.43 8.55 7.68
N ASP A 29 -16.07 7.26 7.77
CA ASP A 29 -15.33 6.68 8.89
C ASP A 29 -13.83 6.48 8.62
N ALA A 30 -13.30 6.95 7.48
CA ALA A 30 -11.89 6.71 7.11
C ALA A 30 -10.92 7.26 8.16
N TYR A 31 -11.19 8.43 8.73
CA TYR A 31 -10.37 9.01 9.80
C TYR A 31 -10.41 8.17 11.08
N ARG A 32 -11.57 7.63 11.44
CA ARG A 32 -11.70 6.73 12.60
C ARG A 32 -10.93 5.44 12.34
N GLY A 33 -11.12 4.80 11.19
CA GLY A 33 -10.41 3.58 10.82
C GLY A 33 -8.89 3.77 10.76
N LEU A 34 -8.40 4.89 10.22
CA LEU A 34 -6.97 5.23 10.27
C LEU A 34 -6.47 5.38 11.70
N SER A 35 -7.25 6.05 12.56
CA SER A 35 -6.90 6.24 13.96
C SER A 35 -6.83 4.91 14.70
N ASP A 36 -7.76 3.99 14.45
CA ASP A 36 -7.76 2.64 15.02
C ASP A 36 -6.51 1.85 14.56
N CYS A 37 -6.10 1.97 13.29
CA CYS A 37 -4.86 1.37 12.80
C CYS A 37 -3.61 1.92 13.52
N VAL A 38 -3.56 3.24 13.76
CA VAL A 38 -2.45 3.88 14.49
C VAL A 38 -2.41 3.44 15.95
N LEU A 39 -3.56 3.37 16.63
CA LEU A 39 -3.66 2.90 18.01
C LEU A 39 -3.18 1.45 18.14
N LYS A 40 -3.65 0.57 17.24
CA LYS A 40 -3.21 -0.83 17.21
C LYS A 40 -1.69 -0.97 17.04
N LEU A 41 -1.07 -0.15 16.19
CA LEU A 41 0.39 -0.12 16.06
C LEU A 41 1.07 0.29 17.37
N GLY A 42 0.54 1.33 18.03
CA GLY A 42 1.01 1.80 19.33
C GLY A 42 0.92 0.72 20.40
N ASP A 43 -0.19 0.01 20.50
CA ASP A 43 -0.40 -1.08 21.46
C ASP A 43 0.58 -2.24 21.21
N SER A 44 0.77 -2.64 19.95
CA SER A 44 1.75 -3.67 19.58
C SER A 44 3.18 -3.26 19.98
N MET A 45 3.55 -2.00 19.77
CA MET A 45 4.85 -1.45 20.18
C MET A 45 4.99 -1.37 21.70
N ALA A 46 3.91 -1.11 22.44
CA ALA A 46 3.94 -1.06 23.90
C ALA A 46 4.18 -2.43 24.55
N THR A 47 3.84 -3.52 23.84
CA THR A 47 4.15 -4.91 24.27
C THR A 47 5.54 -5.40 23.88
N TYR A 48 6.34 -4.55 23.22
CA TYR A 48 7.70 -4.90 22.84
C TYR A 48 8.61 -4.92 24.07
N GLU A 49 9.11 -6.11 24.42
CA GLU A 49 10.21 -6.27 25.37
C GLU A 49 11.51 -6.45 24.57
N GLU A 50 12.50 -5.60 24.84
CA GLU A 50 13.83 -5.71 24.24
C GLU A 50 14.54 -6.92 24.84
N GLU A 51 14.47 -8.05 24.14
CA GLU A 51 15.10 -9.29 24.58
C GLU A 51 16.63 -9.13 24.44
N GLU A 52 17.34 -9.12 25.58
CA GLU A 52 18.79 -8.94 25.63
C GLU A 52 19.51 -9.98 24.78
N GLY A 53 20.02 -9.57 23.61
CA GLY A 53 21.02 -10.34 22.85
C GLY A 53 20.79 -10.49 21.35
N ILE A 54 19.63 -10.13 20.78
CA ILE A 54 19.40 -10.24 19.32
C ILE A 54 18.63 -9.04 18.76
N GLU A 55 19.33 -7.92 18.59
CA GLU A 55 18.84 -6.68 17.96
C GLU A 55 18.12 -6.93 16.63
N LEU A 56 18.57 -7.93 15.86
CA LEU A 56 17.97 -8.34 14.59
C LEU A 56 16.57 -8.95 14.73
N GLN A 57 16.31 -9.69 15.82
CA GLN A 57 14.99 -10.27 16.12
C GLN A 57 14.02 -9.20 16.62
N GLY A 58 14.52 -8.24 17.41
CA GLY A 58 13.76 -7.07 17.83
C GLY A 58 13.27 -6.26 16.63
N LEU A 59 14.18 -5.95 15.70
CA LEU A 59 13.83 -5.25 14.46
C LEU A 59 12.84 -6.02 13.58
N HIS A 60 13.00 -7.34 13.44
CA HIS A 60 12.06 -8.15 12.65
C HIS A 60 10.65 -8.12 13.23
N ARG A 61 10.52 -8.14 14.57
CA ARG A 61 9.22 -8.03 15.26
C ARG A 61 8.59 -6.65 15.03
N VAL A 62 9.37 -5.58 15.18
CA VAL A 62 8.94 -4.21 14.90
C VAL A 62 8.46 -4.06 13.44
N CYS A 63 9.18 -4.64 12.49
CA CYS A 63 8.78 -4.59 11.08
C CYS A 63 7.51 -5.40 10.76
N ARG A 64 7.22 -6.46 11.53
CA ARG A 64 5.93 -7.16 11.43
C ARG A 64 4.77 -6.27 11.86
N TYR A 65 4.89 -5.59 13.01
CA TYR A 65 3.84 -4.65 13.46
C TYR A 65 3.62 -3.52 12.46
N TRP A 66 4.70 -3.04 11.85
CA TRP A 66 4.64 -2.04 10.79
C TRP A 66 3.92 -2.53 9.53
N ASP A 67 4.14 -3.77 9.09
CA ASP A 67 3.45 -4.37 7.95
C ASP A 67 1.94 -4.56 8.20
N GLU A 68 1.58 -4.97 9.42
CA GLU A 68 0.17 -5.05 9.84
C GLU A 68 -0.52 -3.68 9.80
N PHE A 69 0.18 -2.61 10.20
CA PHE A 69 -0.31 -1.24 10.09
C PHE A 69 -0.55 -0.81 8.64
N HIS A 70 0.36 -1.14 7.72
CA HIS A 70 0.18 -0.85 6.28
C HIS A 70 -1.05 -1.56 5.72
N THR A 71 -1.21 -2.84 6.03
CA THR A 71 -2.35 -3.64 5.58
C THR A 71 -3.68 -3.08 6.10
N CYS A 72 -3.73 -2.71 7.38
CA CYS A 72 -4.90 -2.06 7.99
C CYS A 72 -5.26 -0.75 7.28
N THR A 73 -4.27 0.13 7.09
CA THR A 73 -4.45 1.44 6.45
C THR A 73 -4.94 1.29 5.01
N LEU A 74 -4.35 0.38 4.24
CA LEU A 74 -4.75 0.13 2.85
C LEU A 74 -6.18 -0.41 2.74
N THR A 75 -6.61 -1.21 3.71
CA THR A 75 -7.97 -1.76 3.75
C THR A 75 -8.99 -0.65 4.03
N VAL A 76 -8.72 0.25 4.98
CA VAL A 76 -9.59 1.41 5.27
C VAL A 76 -9.68 2.35 4.06
N LEU A 77 -8.57 2.54 3.34
CA LEU A 77 -8.50 3.48 2.22
C LEU A 77 -8.98 2.92 0.88
N TRP A 78 -9.16 1.60 0.76
CA TRP A 78 -9.50 0.94 -0.51
C TRP A 78 -10.80 1.48 -1.14
N GLU A 79 -11.76 1.89 -0.31
CA GLU A 79 -13.05 2.43 -0.76
C GLU A 79 -13.04 3.96 -0.99
N CYS A 80 -11.91 4.64 -0.74
CA CYS A 80 -11.77 6.11 -0.80
C CYS A 80 -10.95 6.66 -1.97
N GLN A 81 -10.74 5.80 -2.98
CA GLN A 81 -9.67 5.85 -3.99
C GLN A 81 -9.40 7.18 -4.72
N LYS A 82 -10.39 8.07 -4.93
CA LYS A 82 -10.13 9.30 -5.73
C LYS A 82 -9.66 10.50 -4.90
N GLU A 83 -10.26 10.73 -3.73
CA GLU A 83 -9.95 11.90 -2.91
C GLU A 83 -8.83 11.60 -1.92
N ALA A 84 -8.83 10.39 -1.33
CA ALA A 84 -7.78 9.96 -0.42
C ALA A 84 -6.42 9.81 -1.13
N ALA A 85 -6.40 9.38 -2.39
CA ALA A 85 -5.15 9.25 -3.15
C ALA A 85 -4.45 10.61 -3.35
N ALA A 86 -5.19 11.67 -3.69
CA ALA A 86 -4.59 13.00 -3.89
C ALA A 86 -3.99 13.57 -2.58
N VAL A 87 -4.72 13.45 -1.47
CA VAL A 87 -4.26 13.87 -0.14
C VAL A 87 -3.06 13.04 0.31
N TRP A 88 -3.11 11.71 0.09
CA TRP A 88 -2.03 10.78 0.41
C TRP A 88 -0.76 11.07 -0.38
N GLU A 89 -0.84 11.34 -1.69
CA GLU A 89 0.33 11.68 -2.51
C GLU A 89 0.94 13.05 -2.17
N MET A 90 0.16 14.00 -1.65
CA MET A 90 0.69 15.25 -1.10
C MET A 90 1.46 14.98 0.19
N LEU A 91 0.84 14.29 1.14
CA LEU A 91 1.45 13.97 2.45
C LEU A 91 2.72 13.11 2.30
N ARG A 92 2.71 12.12 1.40
CA ARG A 92 3.88 11.28 1.10
C ARG A 92 5.05 12.13 0.59
N ARG A 93 4.80 13.07 -0.32
CA ARG A 93 5.83 13.98 -0.84
C ARG A 93 6.40 14.90 0.23
N GLU A 94 5.55 15.45 1.10
CA GLU A 94 6.02 16.27 2.22
C GLU A 94 6.80 15.46 3.25
N SER A 95 6.33 14.26 3.60
CA SER A 95 7.03 13.37 4.54
C SER A 95 8.42 12.95 4.02
N GLN A 96 8.58 12.74 2.70
CA GLN A 96 9.87 12.38 2.11
C GLN A 96 10.94 13.47 2.22
N LYS A 97 10.54 14.74 2.38
CA LYS A 97 11.47 15.85 2.62
C LYS A 97 12.10 15.78 4.01
N ASN A 98 11.44 15.09 4.95
CA ASN A 98 11.90 15.00 6.33
C ASN A 98 12.61 13.65 6.55
N LYS A 99 13.95 13.68 6.55
CA LYS A 99 14.76 12.49 6.85
C LYS A 99 14.87 12.31 8.36
N PHE A 100 13.92 11.58 8.92
CA PHE A 100 14.02 11.11 10.30
C PHE A 100 14.97 9.90 10.37
N GLN A 101 16.07 10.03 11.13
CA GLN A 101 16.85 8.85 11.52
C GLN A 101 15.99 7.93 12.39
N GLY A 102 16.07 6.62 12.17
CA GLY A 102 15.25 5.63 12.89
C GLY A 102 13.81 5.48 12.39
N SER A 103 13.45 6.05 11.24
CA SER A 103 12.11 5.86 10.66
C SER A 103 11.85 4.40 10.28
N LEU A 104 10.68 3.87 10.68
CA LEU A 104 10.19 2.55 10.27
C LEU A 104 10.08 2.41 8.75
N PHE A 105 9.83 3.50 8.03
CA PHE A 105 9.81 3.51 6.58
C PHE A 105 11.17 3.09 6.00
N HIS A 106 12.27 3.51 6.63
CA HIS A 106 13.62 3.14 6.22
C HIS A 106 14.05 1.79 6.79
N LEU A 107 13.81 1.57 8.09
CA LEU A 107 14.24 0.36 8.80
C LEU A 107 13.56 -0.91 8.28
N CYS A 108 12.28 -0.81 7.89
CA CYS A 108 11.47 -1.94 7.44
C CYS A 108 11.23 -1.95 5.93
N SER A 109 11.99 -1.15 5.17
CA SER A 109 11.92 -1.17 3.72
C SER A 109 12.34 -2.55 3.18
N PRO A 110 11.66 -3.12 2.18
CA PRO A 110 11.96 -4.45 1.64
C PRO A 110 13.41 -4.64 1.16
N SER A 111 14.15 -3.56 0.87
CA SER A 111 15.58 -3.61 0.56
C SER A 111 16.45 -4.10 1.73
N MET A 112 16.00 -3.92 2.97
CA MET A 112 16.72 -4.35 4.18
C MET A 112 16.31 -5.76 4.63
N ALA A 113 15.08 -6.20 4.36
CA ALA A 113 14.64 -7.58 4.59
C ALA A 113 15.27 -8.56 3.58
N GLN A 114 15.55 -8.11 2.36
CA GLN A 114 16.21 -8.91 1.33
C GLN A 114 17.71 -9.11 1.59
N SER A 115 18.39 -8.26 2.35
CA SER A 115 19.85 -8.41 2.57
C SER A 115 20.23 -9.66 3.37
N SER A 116 19.31 -10.21 4.17
CA SER A 116 19.53 -11.46 4.93
C SER A 116 18.82 -12.69 4.32
N ALA A 117 17.86 -12.51 3.42
CA ALA A 117 17.10 -13.60 2.79
C ALA A 117 17.41 -13.81 1.29
N TRP A 118 18.25 -12.97 0.66
CA TRP A 118 18.69 -13.13 -0.75
C TRP A 118 20.07 -13.76 -0.92
N THR A 119 20.56 -14.52 0.07
CA THR A 119 21.55 -15.54 -0.27
C THR A 119 20.81 -16.77 -0.80
N ARG A 120 20.62 -16.79 -2.13
CA ARG A 120 20.20 -17.92 -2.99
C ARG A 120 18.77 -17.84 -3.55
N VAL A 121 18.54 -16.89 -4.45
CA VAL A 121 17.69 -17.18 -5.62
C VAL A 121 18.62 -17.76 -6.69
N PRO A 122 18.55 -19.06 -7.02
CA PRO A 122 19.32 -19.58 -8.14
C PRO A 122 18.78 -18.95 -9.43
N ASN A 123 19.68 -18.31 -10.16
CA ASN A 123 19.47 -17.70 -11.46
C ASN A 123 19.07 -18.79 -12.49
N ILE A 124 17.79 -19.19 -12.53
CA ILE A 124 17.28 -20.23 -13.44
C ILE A 124 16.25 -19.68 -14.44
N SER A 125 15.75 -18.44 -14.28
CA SER A 125 14.70 -17.92 -15.17
C SER A 125 15.18 -17.16 -16.42
N ILE A 126 16.49 -17.10 -16.71
CA ILE A 126 16.99 -16.32 -17.87
C ILE A 126 17.09 -17.17 -19.16
N LEU A 127 16.96 -18.50 -19.11
CA LEU A 127 17.16 -19.36 -20.29
C LEU A 127 15.88 -19.91 -20.96
N SER A 128 14.68 -19.68 -20.43
CA SER A 128 13.44 -20.25 -21.00
C SER A 128 12.69 -19.34 -21.99
N MET A 129 13.13 -18.11 -22.18
CA MET A 129 12.41 -17.14 -23.03
C MET A 129 12.70 -17.15 -24.55
N PRO A 130 13.63 -17.92 -25.15
CA PRO A 130 13.73 -17.95 -26.62
C PRO A 130 12.82 -19.01 -27.29
N LEU A 131 12.22 -19.94 -26.55
CA LEU A 131 11.44 -21.04 -27.17
C LEU A 131 9.99 -20.70 -27.50
N ILE A 132 9.40 -19.64 -26.94
CA ILE A 132 8.00 -19.29 -27.21
C ILE A 132 7.88 -18.46 -28.50
N VAL A 133 8.93 -17.73 -28.88
CA VAL A 133 8.92 -16.85 -30.07
C VAL A 133 8.95 -17.65 -31.39
N THR A 134 9.55 -18.84 -31.39
CA THR A 134 9.64 -19.69 -32.58
C THR A 134 8.34 -20.44 -32.92
N TRP A 135 7.42 -20.65 -31.97
CA TRP A 135 6.14 -21.30 -32.24
C TRP A 135 5.03 -20.35 -32.70
N LEU A 136 5.18 -19.04 -32.46
CA LEU A 136 4.19 -18.03 -32.90
C LEU A 136 4.42 -17.54 -34.35
N ASN A 137 5.45 -18.03 -35.04
CA ASN A 137 5.80 -17.65 -36.41
C ASN A 137 5.81 -18.85 -37.39
N LEU A 138 5.17 -19.98 -37.05
CA LEU A 138 4.95 -21.08 -37.98
C LEU A 138 3.46 -21.41 -38.12
#